data_AF-A0A5C5U3M1-F1
#
_entry.id   AF-A0A5C5U3M1-F1
#
_cell.length_a   1.000
_cell.length_b   1.000
_cell.length_c   1.000
_cell.angle_alpha   90.00
_cell.angle_beta   90.00
_cell.angle_gamma   90.00
#
_symmetry.space_group_name_H-M   'P 1'
#
loop_
_entity.id
_entity.type
_entity.pdbx_description
1 polymer ?
#
loop_
_entity_poly.entity_id
_entity_poly.type
_entity_poly.pdbx_seq_one_letter_code
_entity_poly.pdbx_strand_id
1 'polypeptide(L)'
;MRGQGGAGPRSLRRRQRCRRARRVRHRVLDRARHRQPGGWWPDRIGDDAVIAHPERRPEAGLSLIELMIALAISSLLILALVEVFAASRTAYLLSSGLARTQENGRFAIDILQRDLRMAGHAGCVNDQARFLPGNVTPSRPALISTFLTDAQQFDGNYAAVGEPGLRFDVAITGYEAVNTASGNTVAITSVPGSATSASWTGMPTALFDDFPASGTAGAPVPGSDVLVLRFFAPTGAQVTNFIPGDPATIQFASAQSGRLTEGLANPGLFAIADCMQAAVFQATTVQLSPTPPAPGEMTVASSGLNQSSFVTTPPFTTGQAMLYRAESVVYYVGRNASDNPALYRMRYTAGPGVAALAAPVSEELVEGIESLQLQYGQDSNTGAAQTPTGNIGSSLTANALVPAADPETAWRRVGLVRVGLLARSTEPAAAEQRSDAAGGTRLSALGVTFTPPDDTRYRAVYEDSVALRNRLFGN
;
A
#
# COMPACT_ATOMS: atom_id res chain seq x y z
N MET A 1 66.40 -16.46 -25.67
CA MET A 1 66.33 -15.02 -26.00
C MET A 1 65.24 -14.41 -25.12
N ARG A 2 65.62 -13.71 -24.02
CA ARG A 2 65.47 -12.24 -23.79
C ARG A 2 64.02 -11.73 -24.00
N GLY A 3 63.34 -11.05 -23.08
CA GLY A 3 63.60 -10.49 -21.75
C GLY A 3 62.25 -10.11 -21.09
N GLN A 4 62.06 -10.27 -19.78
CA GLN A 4 62.18 -9.26 -18.69
C GLN A 4 61.16 -8.10 -18.66
N GLY A 5 60.46 -8.00 -17.51
CA GLY A 5 59.75 -6.82 -16.98
C GLY A 5 58.34 -7.21 -16.44
N GLY A 6 57.97 -7.18 -15.15
CA GLY A 6 58.57 -6.59 -13.95
C GLY A 6 57.73 -5.42 -13.40
N ALA A 7 56.62 -5.70 -12.68
CA ALA A 7 55.94 -4.85 -11.68
C ALA A 7 54.63 -5.58 -11.26
N GLY A 8 54.31 -5.95 -10.02
CA GLY A 8 54.48 -5.28 -8.73
C GLY A 8 53.13 -4.67 -8.29
N PRO A 9 52.34 -5.30 -7.39
CA PRO A 9 50.99 -4.83 -7.06
C PRO A 9 51.02 -3.60 -6.13
N ARG A 10 50.43 -2.49 -6.58
CA ARG A 10 50.25 -1.28 -5.75
C ARG A 10 49.09 -1.48 -4.77
N SER A 11 49.44 -1.60 -3.49
CA SER A 11 48.55 -1.58 -2.34
C SER A 11 48.01 -0.16 -2.09
N LEU A 12 46.70 0.03 -2.29
CA LEU A 12 46.00 1.26 -1.89
C LEU A 12 45.63 1.17 -0.40
N ARG A 13 46.58 1.51 0.47
CA ARG A 13 46.32 1.85 1.88
C ARG A 13 45.55 3.17 1.94
N ARG A 14 44.21 3.11 2.01
CA ARG A 14 43.39 4.28 2.34
C ARG A 14 43.40 4.50 3.85
N ARG A 15 44.06 5.59 4.25
CA ARG A 15 44.22 6.04 5.63
C ARG A 15 42.85 6.26 6.30
N GLN A 16 42.65 5.60 7.42
CA GLN A 16 41.66 5.95 8.44
C GLN A 16 41.87 7.40 8.89
N ARG A 17 40.82 8.22 8.80
CA ARG A 17 40.74 9.48 9.55
C ARG A 17 39.56 9.39 10.50
N CYS A 18 39.89 9.28 11.79
CA CYS A 18 38.98 9.45 12.92
C CYS A 18 38.21 10.77 12.79
N ARG A 19 36.87 10.70 12.72
CA ARG A 19 36.01 11.84 13.02
C ARG A 19 35.61 11.75 14.49
N ARG A 20 36.26 12.59 15.31
CA ARG A 20 35.93 12.79 16.73
C ARG A 20 34.57 13.46 16.86
N ALA A 21 33.74 12.90 17.74
CA ALA A 21 32.49 13.46 18.23
C ALA A 21 32.71 14.85 18.85
N ARG A 22 31.97 15.86 18.39
CA ARG A 22 31.88 17.17 19.04
C ARG A 22 30.84 17.08 20.17
N ARG A 23 31.32 17.05 21.41
CA ARG A 23 30.49 17.30 22.61
C ARG A 23 30.16 18.79 22.66
N VAL A 24 28.87 19.12 22.68
CA VAL A 24 28.36 20.45 23.02
C VAL A 24 28.42 20.59 24.55
N ARG A 25 29.28 21.48 25.06
CA ARG A 25 29.34 21.86 26.48
C ARG A 25 28.52 23.12 26.68
N HIS A 26 27.53 23.06 27.58
CA HIS A 26 26.86 24.24 28.12
C HIS A 26 27.87 25.12 28.86
N ARG A 27 27.94 26.40 28.49
CA ARG A 27 28.69 27.44 29.21
C ARG A 27 27.78 28.05 30.26
N VAL A 28 28.06 27.76 31.52
CA VAL A 28 27.62 28.52 32.69
C VAL A 28 28.35 29.87 32.66
N LEU A 29 27.60 30.97 32.80
CA LEU A 29 28.16 32.32 32.92
C LEU A 29 28.49 32.59 34.39
N ASP A 30 29.75 32.39 34.77
CA ASP A 30 30.35 32.96 35.98
C ASP A 30 30.83 34.39 35.67
N ARG A 31 30.31 35.39 36.39
CA ARG A 31 30.86 36.75 36.39
C ARG A 31 31.76 36.92 37.60
N ALA A 32 33.06 36.99 37.33
CA ALA A 32 34.11 37.28 38.29
C ALA A 32 34.17 38.76 38.66
N ARG A 33 34.60 38.97 39.91
CA ARG A 33 34.85 40.24 40.61
C ARG A 33 36.02 40.98 39.98
N HIS A 34 35.97 42.32 39.96
CA HIS A 34 37.17 43.15 39.86
C HIS A 34 37.12 44.32 40.85
N ARG A 35 38.25 44.47 41.55
CA ARG A 35 38.57 45.48 42.57
C ARG A 35 38.92 46.84 41.93
N GLN A 36 38.55 47.86 42.68
CA GLN A 36 38.98 49.28 42.80
C GLN A 36 40.21 49.80 42.04
N PRO A 37 40.20 51.13 41.80
CA PRO A 37 41.27 51.98 42.31
C PRO A 37 40.77 53.11 43.23
N GLY A 38 41.65 53.56 44.14
CA GLY A 38 41.45 54.67 45.08
C GLY A 38 41.19 56.02 44.40
N GLY A 39 40.78 57.08 45.07
CA GLY A 39 41.09 57.51 46.42
C GLY A 39 41.59 58.95 46.30
N TRP A 40 40.69 59.93 46.41
CA TRP A 40 41.01 61.36 46.51
C TRP A 40 39.85 62.04 47.27
N TRP A 41 40.13 62.46 48.50
CA TRP A 41 39.24 63.28 49.33
C TRP A 41 39.62 64.75 49.16
N PRO A 42 38.68 65.68 49.35
CA PRO A 42 38.95 66.74 50.31
C PRO A 42 37.88 66.78 51.40
N ASP A 43 38.38 66.83 52.63
CA ASP A 43 37.66 67.25 53.82
C ASP A 43 36.99 68.61 53.58
N ARG A 44 35.70 68.69 53.89
CA ARG A 44 35.14 69.83 54.63
C ARG A 44 33.82 69.45 55.29
N ILE A 45 33.94 69.42 56.61
CA ILE A 45 32.95 69.46 57.67
C ILE A 45 31.80 70.41 57.36
N GLY A 46 30.58 70.00 57.74
CA GLY A 46 29.43 70.89 57.82
C GLY A 46 28.11 70.15 57.81
N ASP A 47 27.78 69.56 58.97
CA ASP A 47 26.46 69.52 59.60
C ASP A 47 25.27 68.81 58.91
N ASP A 48 24.58 68.03 59.75
CA ASP A 48 23.16 67.65 59.67
C ASP A 48 22.71 66.63 58.59
N ALA A 49 23.16 65.38 58.71
CA ALA A 49 22.50 64.24 58.06
C ALA A 49 21.34 63.70 58.92
N VAL A 50 20.16 64.30 58.75
CA VAL A 50 18.87 63.78 59.21
C VAL A 50 18.64 62.38 58.61
N ILE A 51 18.29 61.42 59.45
CA ILE A 51 17.87 60.07 59.05
C ILE A 51 16.57 60.19 58.24
N ALA A 52 16.66 60.12 56.91
CA ALA A 52 15.49 60.05 56.05
C ALA A 52 14.85 58.66 56.17
N HIS A 53 13.74 58.57 56.89
CA HIS A 53 12.82 57.44 56.82
C HIS A 53 12.33 57.28 55.38
N PRO A 54 12.24 56.07 54.81
CA PRO A 54 11.57 55.88 53.54
C PRO A 54 10.11 56.27 53.73
N GLU A 55 9.73 57.43 53.19
CA GLU A 55 8.34 57.82 53.10
C GLU A 55 7.62 56.73 52.31
N ARG A 56 6.78 55.96 53.02
CA ARG A 56 5.77 55.12 52.38
C ARG A 56 4.92 56.08 51.55
N ARG A 57 5.14 56.09 50.24
CA ARG A 57 4.25 56.80 49.31
C ARG A 57 2.84 56.31 49.61
N PRO A 58 1.89 57.21 49.95
CA PRO A 58 0.52 56.79 50.15
C PRO A 58 0.02 56.17 48.84
N GLU A 59 -0.42 54.92 48.89
CA GLU A 59 -1.13 54.32 47.76
C GLU A 59 -2.40 55.14 47.54
N ALA A 60 -2.43 55.91 46.46
CA ALA A 60 -3.66 56.56 46.03
C ALA A 60 -4.64 55.44 45.68
N GLY A 61 -5.75 55.35 46.43
CA GLY A 61 -6.80 54.38 46.17
C GLY A 61 -7.37 54.58 44.76
N LEU A 62 -7.57 53.47 44.05
CA LEU A 62 -8.20 53.48 42.72
C LEU A 62 -9.64 53.97 42.83
N SER A 63 -10.05 54.88 41.93
CA SER A 63 -11.45 55.26 41.84
C SER A 63 -12.30 54.12 41.25
N LEU A 64 -13.57 54.05 41.66
CA LEU A 64 -14.51 53.06 41.11
C LEU A 64 -14.59 53.14 39.57
N ILE A 65 -14.51 54.35 39.02
CA ILE A 65 -14.56 54.58 37.57
C ILE A 65 -13.30 54.08 36.84
N GLU A 66 -12.10 54.23 37.43
CA GLU A 66 -10.86 53.66 36.88
C GLU A 66 -10.92 52.13 36.86
N LEU A 67 -11.48 51.51 37.90
CA LEU A 67 -11.68 50.05 37.94
C LEU A 67 -12.64 49.59 36.84
N MET A 68 -13.75 50.31 36.65
CA MET A 68 -14.74 49.99 35.61
C MET A 68 -14.15 50.13 34.20
N ILE A 69 -13.38 51.20 33.94
CA ILE A 69 -12.71 51.41 32.65
C ILE A 69 -11.64 50.34 32.42
N ALA A 70 -10.82 50.03 33.43
CA ALA A 70 -9.78 49.01 33.33
C ALA A 70 -10.36 47.61 33.03
N LEU A 71 -11.47 47.25 33.68
CA LEU A 71 -12.18 45.99 33.40
C LEU A 71 -12.81 45.96 32.01
N ALA A 72 -13.41 47.06 31.57
CA ALA A 72 -13.96 47.16 30.22
C ALA A 72 -12.87 46.99 29.15
N ILE A 73 -11.74 47.69 29.27
CA ILE A 73 -10.62 47.55 28.33
C ILE A 73 -10.01 46.15 28.39
N SER A 74 -9.81 45.59 29.59
CA SER A 74 -9.27 44.24 29.74
C SER A 74 -10.16 43.18 29.11
N SER A 75 -11.48 43.29 29.28
CA SER A 75 -12.45 42.37 28.67
C SER A 75 -12.42 42.44 27.14
N LEU A 76 -12.32 43.65 26.56
CA LEU A 76 -12.23 43.86 25.12
C LEU A 76 -10.94 43.25 24.55
N LEU A 77 -9.80 43.44 25.23
CA LEU A 77 -8.53 42.87 24.82
C LEU A 77 -8.51 41.34 24.90
N ILE A 78 -9.10 40.78 25.95
CA ILE A 78 -9.19 39.31 26.10
C ILE A 78 -10.08 38.73 24.99
N LEU A 79 -11.21 39.36 24.68
CA LEU A 79 -12.11 38.90 23.62
C LEU A 79 -11.40 38.89 22.25
N ALA A 80 -10.70 39.97 21.92
CA ALA A 80 -9.90 40.04 20.69
C ALA A 80 -8.80 38.96 20.65
N LEU A 81 -8.12 38.71 21.77
CA LEU A 81 -7.07 37.69 21.85
C LEU A 81 -7.64 36.27 21.70
N VAL A 82 -8.82 36.00 22.26
CA VAL A 82 -9.52 34.71 22.09
C VAL A 82 -9.90 34.48 20.63
N GLU A 83 -10.40 35.50 19.92
CA GLU A 83 -10.71 35.41 18.49
C GLU A 83 -9.46 35.09 17.65
N VAL A 84 -8.35 35.81 17.88
CA VAL A 84 -7.09 35.57 17.18
C VAL A 84 -6.55 34.16 17.46
N PHE A 85 -6.59 33.73 18.73
CA PHE A 85 -6.14 32.40 19.10
C PHE A 85 -7.02 31.30 18.48
N ALA A 86 -8.34 31.48 18.47
CA ALA A 86 -9.27 30.56 17.85
C ALA A 86 -9.03 30.45 16.33
N ALA A 87 -8.89 31.59 15.64
CA ALA A 87 -8.58 31.63 14.21
C ALA A 87 -7.22 30.97 13.90
N SER A 88 -6.20 31.21 14.72
CA SER A 88 -4.88 30.58 14.58
C SER A 88 -4.94 29.07 14.80
N ARG A 89 -5.73 28.60 15.77
CA ARG A 89 -5.92 27.16 16.02
C ARG A 89 -6.64 26.50 14.84
N THR A 90 -7.70 27.12 14.33
CA THR A 90 -8.43 26.63 13.16
C THR A 90 -7.53 26.55 11.93
N ALA A 91 -6.73 27.60 11.67
CA ALA A 91 -5.77 27.60 10.56
C ALA A 91 -4.71 26.50 10.71
N TYR A 92 -4.21 26.26 11.93
CA TYR A 92 -3.26 25.19 12.22
C TYR A 92 -3.87 23.79 11.97
N LEU A 93 -5.09 23.54 12.48
CA LEU A 93 -5.78 22.26 12.30
C LEU A 93 -6.10 21.99 10.82
N LEU A 94 -6.53 23.02 10.08
CA LEU A 94 -6.76 22.90 8.64
C LEU A 94 -5.45 22.59 7.90
N SER A 95 -4.37 23.30 8.20
CA SER A 95 -3.06 23.05 7.58
C SER A 95 -2.55 21.64 7.87
N SER A 96 -2.74 21.14 9.10
CA SER A 96 -2.36 19.78 9.50
C SER A 96 -3.20 18.73 8.77
N GLY A 97 -4.53 18.91 8.76
CA GLY A 97 -5.47 18.02 8.08
C GLY A 97 -5.19 17.94 6.57
N LEU A 98 -4.95 19.08 5.92
CA LEU A 98 -4.54 19.16 4.51
C LEU A 98 -3.27 18.36 4.22
N ALA A 99 -2.24 18.56 5.05
CA ALA A 99 -0.95 17.89 4.87
C ALA A 99 -1.08 16.37 5.03
N ARG A 100 -1.80 15.92 6.06
CA ARG A 100 -2.00 14.49 6.33
C ARG A 100 -2.84 13.81 5.25
N THR A 101 -3.93 14.43 4.80
CA THR A 101 -4.75 13.90 3.71
C THR A 101 -3.97 13.80 2.39
N GLN A 102 -3.09 14.77 2.11
CA GLN A 102 -2.22 14.74 0.92
C GLN A 102 -1.14 13.65 0.99
N GLU A 103 -0.49 13.50 2.14
CA GLU A 103 0.49 12.44 2.36
C GLU A 103 -0.17 11.06 2.19
N ASN A 104 -1.27 10.82 2.90
CA ASN A 104 -1.98 9.55 2.87
C ASN A 104 -2.53 9.23 1.47
N GLY A 105 -3.17 10.22 0.81
CA GLY A 105 -3.68 10.04 -0.55
C GLY A 105 -2.58 9.66 -1.56
N ARG A 106 -1.43 10.35 -1.53
CA ARG A 106 -0.29 10.04 -2.41
C ARG A 106 0.30 8.67 -2.12
N PHE A 107 0.44 8.32 -0.84
CA PHE A 107 1.00 7.04 -0.43
C PHE A 107 0.10 5.86 -0.82
N ALA A 108 -1.22 6.01 -0.69
CA ALA A 108 -2.19 5.00 -1.12
C ALA A 108 -2.14 4.75 -2.63
N ILE A 109 -2.12 5.82 -3.45
CA ILE A 109 -1.98 5.70 -4.90
C ILE A 109 -0.65 5.03 -5.28
N ASP A 110 0.47 5.39 -4.64
CA ASP A 110 1.78 4.81 -4.96
C ASP A 110 1.82 3.28 -4.71
N ILE A 111 1.28 2.82 -3.58
CA ILE A 111 1.20 1.39 -3.26
C ILE A 111 0.32 0.66 -4.28
N LEU A 112 -0.89 1.17 -4.54
CA LEU A 112 -1.82 0.56 -5.48
C LEU A 112 -1.22 0.50 -6.89
N GLN A 113 -0.59 1.59 -7.34
CA GLN A 113 0.05 1.65 -8.65
C GLN A 113 1.18 0.63 -8.78
N ARG A 114 2.02 0.48 -7.75
CA ARG A 114 3.15 -0.47 -7.77
C ARG A 114 2.66 -1.91 -7.97
N ASP A 115 1.65 -2.33 -7.22
CA ASP A 115 1.16 -3.71 -7.28
C ASP A 115 0.27 -3.93 -8.52
N LEU A 116 -0.51 -2.93 -8.94
CA LEU A 116 -1.26 -2.95 -10.21
C LEU A 116 -0.32 -3.14 -11.42
N ARG A 117 0.83 -2.48 -11.44
CA ARG A 117 1.84 -2.67 -12.51
C ARG A 117 2.45 -4.07 -12.50
N MET A 118 2.39 -4.78 -11.37
CA MET A 118 2.85 -6.17 -11.24
C MET A 118 1.77 -7.19 -11.58
N ALA A 119 0.48 -6.81 -11.62
CA ALA A 119 -0.61 -7.72 -11.97
C ALA A 119 -0.30 -8.49 -13.26
N GLY A 120 -0.40 -9.82 -13.19
CA GLY A 120 -0.12 -10.72 -14.31
C GLY A 120 1.36 -10.90 -14.64
N HIS A 121 2.28 -10.38 -13.83
CA HIS A 121 3.71 -10.70 -14.00
C HIS A 121 3.92 -12.21 -13.85
N ALA A 122 4.37 -12.85 -14.91
CA ALA A 122 4.60 -14.29 -14.99
C ALA A 122 6.01 -14.61 -15.51
N GLY A 123 7.01 -13.81 -15.10
CA GLY A 123 8.36 -13.87 -15.65
C GLY A 123 8.43 -13.29 -17.05
N CYS A 124 8.95 -14.05 -18.02
CA CYS A 124 9.15 -13.59 -19.39
C CYS A 124 7.92 -13.80 -20.30
N VAL A 125 6.86 -14.45 -19.80
CA VAL A 125 5.66 -14.78 -20.59
C VAL A 125 4.67 -13.60 -20.57
N ASN A 126 4.12 -13.25 -21.73
CA ASN A 126 3.04 -12.26 -21.83
C ASN A 126 1.71 -12.88 -21.33
N ASP A 127 1.08 -12.23 -20.36
CA ASP A 127 -0.12 -12.73 -19.68
C ASP A 127 -1.35 -12.87 -20.59
N GLN A 128 -1.59 -11.94 -21.52
CA GLN A 128 -2.81 -11.98 -22.32
C GLN A 128 -2.69 -12.90 -23.54
N ALA A 129 -1.52 -12.94 -24.18
CA ALA A 129 -1.27 -13.76 -25.36
C ALA A 129 -1.47 -15.27 -25.08
N ARG A 130 -1.12 -15.70 -23.87
CA ARG A 130 -1.15 -17.11 -23.48
C ARG A 130 -2.54 -17.68 -23.23
N PHE A 131 -3.54 -16.84 -22.94
CA PHE A 131 -4.89 -17.31 -22.60
C PHE A 131 -5.83 -17.40 -23.81
N LEU A 132 -5.28 -17.36 -25.02
CA LEU A 132 -6.03 -17.59 -26.25
C LEU A 132 -6.21 -19.09 -26.49
N PRO A 133 -7.40 -19.57 -26.90
CA PRO A 133 -7.66 -20.98 -27.14
C PRO A 133 -6.64 -21.66 -28.08
N GLY A 134 -6.12 -20.96 -29.09
CA GLY A 134 -5.10 -21.49 -30.00
C GLY A 134 -3.72 -21.73 -29.36
N ASN A 135 -3.46 -21.15 -28.18
CA ASN A 135 -2.19 -21.21 -27.47
C ASN A 135 -2.24 -22.09 -26.21
N VAL A 136 -3.42 -22.57 -25.82
CA VAL A 136 -3.60 -23.45 -24.66
C VAL A 136 -3.84 -24.87 -25.16
N THR A 137 -2.77 -25.66 -25.23
CA THR A 137 -2.86 -27.10 -25.49
C THR A 137 -2.34 -27.87 -24.27
N PRO A 138 -2.80 -29.11 -24.04
CA PRO A 138 -2.23 -29.98 -22.99
C PRO A 138 -0.70 -30.15 -23.11
N SER A 139 -0.17 -30.01 -24.32
CA SER A 139 1.26 -30.14 -24.62
C SER A 139 2.07 -28.85 -24.52
N ARG A 140 1.47 -27.66 -24.35
CA ARG A 140 2.18 -26.37 -24.25
C ARG A 140 1.40 -25.34 -23.41
N PRO A 141 1.21 -25.54 -22.10
CA PRO A 141 0.49 -24.57 -21.29
C PRO A 141 1.41 -23.39 -21.00
N ALA A 142 1.06 -22.19 -21.48
CA ALA A 142 1.86 -21.00 -21.19
C ALA A 142 1.68 -20.47 -19.75
N LEU A 143 0.66 -20.95 -19.02
CA LEU A 143 0.63 -20.99 -17.55
C LEU A 143 0.08 -22.35 -17.10
N ILE A 144 0.75 -22.97 -16.15
CA ILE A 144 0.23 -24.13 -15.42
C ILE A 144 -0.11 -23.66 -14.01
N SER A 145 -1.32 -23.95 -13.56
CA SER A 145 -1.70 -23.74 -12.17
C SER A 145 -1.94 -25.11 -11.56
N THR A 146 -1.02 -25.57 -10.71
CA THR A 146 -1.21 -26.87 -10.04
C THR A 146 -2.38 -26.83 -9.06
N PHE A 147 -2.93 -25.65 -8.75
CA PHE A 147 -4.17 -25.50 -7.96
C PHE A 147 -5.44 -25.89 -8.73
N LEU A 148 -5.32 -26.10 -10.03
CA LEU A 148 -6.40 -26.57 -10.90
C LEU A 148 -6.19 -28.05 -11.23
N THR A 149 -7.30 -28.78 -11.43
CA THR A 149 -7.24 -30.07 -12.11
C THR A 149 -6.92 -29.88 -13.59
N ASP A 150 -6.43 -30.92 -14.26
CA ASP A 150 -6.14 -30.85 -15.71
C ASP A 150 -7.40 -30.48 -16.51
N ALA A 151 -8.56 -31.03 -16.14
CA ALA A 151 -9.84 -30.69 -16.76
C ALA A 151 -10.19 -29.20 -16.58
N GLN A 152 -10.00 -28.64 -15.37
CA GLN A 152 -10.22 -27.21 -15.14
C GLN A 152 -9.25 -26.36 -15.97
N GLN A 153 -7.99 -26.76 -16.04
CA GLN A 153 -6.96 -26.00 -16.75
C GLN A 153 -7.15 -25.99 -18.27
N PHE A 154 -7.60 -27.10 -18.87
CA PHE A 154 -7.62 -27.29 -20.33
C PHE A 154 -9.02 -27.35 -20.98
N ASP A 155 -10.07 -27.74 -20.25
CA ASP A 155 -11.44 -27.84 -20.78
C ASP A 155 -12.23 -26.53 -20.62
N GLY A 156 -11.61 -25.48 -20.07
CA GLY A 156 -12.24 -24.16 -19.90
C GLY A 156 -13.31 -24.09 -18.81
N ASN A 157 -13.45 -25.14 -17.99
CA ASN A 157 -14.41 -25.18 -16.89
C ASN A 157 -13.78 -24.73 -15.57
N TYR A 158 -13.73 -23.42 -15.37
CA TYR A 158 -13.18 -22.82 -14.17
C TYR A 158 -14.25 -22.37 -13.16
N ALA A 159 -15.54 -22.55 -13.48
CA ALA A 159 -16.68 -22.09 -12.68
C ALA A 159 -16.83 -22.80 -11.32
N ALA A 160 -16.21 -23.98 -11.16
CA ALA A 160 -16.20 -24.78 -9.94
C ALA A 160 -14.87 -24.71 -9.16
N VAL A 161 -13.96 -23.80 -9.52
CA VAL A 161 -12.60 -23.79 -8.97
C VAL A 161 -12.59 -23.18 -7.57
N GLY A 162 -11.96 -23.91 -6.64
CA GLY A 162 -11.80 -23.56 -5.23
C GLY A 162 -11.03 -22.26 -4.96
N GLU A 163 -10.83 -22.00 -3.65
CA GLU A 163 -10.16 -20.86 -3.03
C GLU A 163 -9.89 -19.63 -3.93
N PRO A 164 -10.68 -18.54 -3.82
CA PRO A 164 -10.51 -17.32 -4.62
C PRO A 164 -9.06 -16.82 -4.63
N GLY A 165 -8.33 -16.98 -3.53
CA GLY A 165 -6.91 -16.62 -3.44
C GLY A 165 -5.97 -17.31 -4.45
N LEU A 166 -6.31 -18.48 -4.99
CA LEU A 166 -5.42 -19.31 -5.81
C LEU A 166 -5.68 -19.25 -7.32
N ARG A 167 -6.60 -18.39 -7.77
CA ARG A 167 -6.97 -18.20 -9.19
C ARG A 167 -5.94 -17.42 -10.02
N PHE A 168 -4.68 -17.86 -10.04
CA PHE A 168 -3.58 -17.22 -10.79
C PHE A 168 -3.76 -17.26 -12.32
N ASP A 169 -4.70 -18.06 -12.81
CA ASP A 169 -5.20 -18.06 -14.18
C ASP A 169 -5.98 -16.78 -14.54
N VAL A 170 -6.39 -15.99 -13.53
CA VAL A 170 -6.95 -14.65 -13.67
C VAL A 170 -6.16 -13.66 -12.79
N ALA A 171 -5.24 -12.94 -13.43
CA ALA A 171 -4.28 -12.05 -12.79
C ALA A 171 -4.89 -10.88 -11.99
N ILE A 172 -6.08 -10.43 -12.39
CA ILE A 172 -6.79 -9.32 -11.76
C ILE A 172 -8.29 -9.61 -11.78
N THR A 173 -8.92 -9.42 -10.64
CA THR A 173 -10.37 -9.43 -10.49
C THR A 173 -10.76 -8.30 -9.55
N GLY A 174 -11.98 -7.81 -9.68
CA GLY A 174 -12.50 -6.75 -8.84
C GLY A 174 -13.97 -6.96 -8.54
N TYR A 175 -14.43 -6.34 -7.48
CA TYR A 175 -15.81 -6.42 -7.04
C TYR A 175 -16.32 -5.01 -6.76
N GLU A 176 -17.33 -4.63 -7.55
CA GLU A 176 -17.99 -3.34 -7.49
C GLU A 176 -18.89 -3.29 -6.25
N ALA A 177 -18.73 -2.26 -5.42
CA ALA A 177 -19.66 -2.02 -4.34
C ALA A 177 -21.06 -1.70 -4.88
N VAL A 178 -22.10 -2.12 -4.16
CA VAL A 178 -23.46 -1.89 -4.62
C VAL A 178 -23.75 -0.38 -4.63
N ASN A 179 -24.36 0.10 -5.73
CA ASN A 179 -24.71 1.51 -5.95
C ASN A 179 -23.51 2.48 -6.04
N THR A 180 -22.35 2.02 -6.51
CA THR A 180 -21.16 2.88 -6.70
C THR A 180 -20.74 3.11 -8.15
N ALA A 181 -21.58 2.76 -9.13
CA ALA A 181 -21.31 3.13 -10.53
C ALA A 181 -21.31 4.66 -10.79
N SER A 182 -20.65 5.10 -11.87
CA SER A 182 -20.61 6.50 -12.31
C SER A 182 -22.03 7.10 -12.41
N GLY A 183 -22.23 8.26 -11.80
CA GLY A 183 -23.53 8.94 -11.70
C GLY A 183 -24.26 8.68 -10.38
N ASN A 184 -23.87 7.65 -9.63
CA ASN A 184 -24.44 7.39 -8.30
C ASN A 184 -23.88 8.35 -7.24
N THR A 185 -24.61 8.45 -6.14
CA THR A 185 -24.22 9.21 -4.95
C THR A 185 -24.08 8.28 -3.75
N VAL A 186 -22.96 8.36 -3.04
CA VAL A 186 -22.64 7.54 -1.87
C VAL A 186 -22.58 8.42 -0.63
N ALA A 187 -23.39 8.08 0.38
CA ALA A 187 -23.31 8.74 1.68
C ALA A 187 -22.15 8.18 2.49
N ILE A 188 -21.24 9.05 2.92
CA ILE A 188 -20.16 8.71 3.84
C ILE A 188 -20.65 8.97 5.26
N THR A 189 -20.35 8.05 6.17
CA THR A 189 -20.73 8.14 7.58
C THR A 189 -19.51 8.44 8.44
N SER A 190 -19.70 9.16 9.56
CA SER A 190 -18.59 9.60 10.42
C SER A 190 -17.80 8.42 11.00
N VAL A 191 -18.54 7.35 11.32
CA VAL A 191 -18.07 6.00 11.60
C VAL A 191 -18.68 5.10 10.52
N PRO A 192 -17.87 4.44 9.67
CA PRO A 192 -18.38 3.63 8.56
C PRO A 192 -19.42 2.57 9.00
N GLY A 193 -20.13 1.96 8.04
CA GLY A 193 -21.01 0.81 8.27
C GLY A 193 -20.25 -0.52 8.20
N SER A 194 -20.79 -1.60 8.77
CA SER A 194 -20.18 -2.94 8.60
C SER A 194 -20.65 -3.51 7.28
N ALA A 195 -19.73 -3.97 6.43
CA ALA A 195 -20.13 -4.61 5.19
C ALA A 195 -20.74 -5.98 5.45
N THR A 196 -21.55 -6.42 4.49
CA THR A 196 -22.11 -7.77 4.38
C THR A 196 -21.74 -8.36 3.02
N SER A 197 -21.95 -9.66 2.81
CA SER A 197 -21.71 -10.28 1.50
C SER A 197 -22.53 -9.64 0.37
N ALA A 198 -23.66 -9.00 0.68
CA ALA A 198 -24.48 -8.25 -0.27
C ALA A 198 -23.96 -6.84 -0.58
N SER A 199 -22.85 -6.41 0.02
CA SER A 199 -22.27 -5.08 -0.20
C SER A 199 -21.54 -4.95 -1.54
N TRP A 200 -21.27 -6.07 -2.23
CA TRP A 200 -20.63 -6.12 -3.54
C TRP A 200 -21.42 -6.96 -4.54
N THR A 201 -21.34 -6.58 -5.81
CA THR A 201 -21.96 -7.33 -6.90
C THR A 201 -21.06 -8.48 -7.34
N GLY A 202 -21.55 -9.72 -7.26
CA GLY A 202 -20.86 -10.91 -7.78
C GLY A 202 -19.65 -11.38 -6.98
N MET A 203 -19.46 -10.90 -5.74
CA MET A 203 -18.39 -11.38 -4.86
C MET A 203 -18.68 -12.81 -4.38
N PRO A 204 -17.74 -13.76 -4.53
CA PRO A 204 -17.87 -15.09 -3.96
C PRO A 204 -17.97 -15.04 -2.43
N THR A 205 -18.90 -15.80 -1.84
CA THR A 205 -19.06 -15.89 -0.38
C THR A 205 -17.76 -16.26 0.32
N ALA A 206 -17.01 -17.22 -0.23
CA ALA A 206 -15.71 -17.62 0.33
C ALA A 206 -14.70 -16.46 0.43
N LEU A 207 -14.67 -15.56 -0.56
CA LEU A 207 -13.81 -14.38 -0.50
C LEU A 207 -14.30 -13.38 0.56
N PHE A 208 -15.62 -13.25 0.74
CA PHE A 208 -16.15 -12.38 1.79
C PHE A 208 -15.84 -12.93 3.19
N ASP A 209 -15.94 -14.25 3.37
CA ASP A 209 -15.69 -14.94 4.64
C ASP A 209 -14.20 -14.86 5.07
N ASP A 210 -13.28 -14.60 4.13
CA ASP A 210 -11.86 -14.37 4.42
C ASP A 210 -11.58 -13.02 5.08
N PHE A 211 -12.48 -12.05 4.96
CA PHE A 211 -12.30 -10.75 5.60
C PHE A 211 -12.46 -10.84 7.12
N PRO A 212 -11.78 -9.95 7.89
CA PRO A 212 -12.01 -9.85 9.32
C PRO A 212 -13.49 -9.60 9.64
N ALA A 213 -14.01 -10.32 10.64
CA ALA A 213 -15.42 -10.27 11.03
C ALA A 213 -15.84 -8.85 11.46
N SER A 214 -17.13 -8.53 11.30
CA SER A 214 -17.68 -7.24 11.71
C SER A 214 -17.33 -6.87 13.15
N GLY A 215 -16.88 -5.63 13.38
CA GLY A 215 -16.48 -5.15 14.71
C GLY A 215 -15.02 -5.46 15.09
N THR A 216 -14.26 -6.11 14.21
CA THR A 216 -12.81 -6.29 14.37
C THR A 216 -12.04 -5.28 13.51
N ALA A 217 -10.78 -5.00 13.89
CA ALA A 217 -9.90 -4.19 13.06
C ALA A 217 -9.62 -4.89 11.73
N GLY A 218 -9.69 -4.14 10.64
CA GLY A 218 -9.64 -4.64 9.27
C GLY A 218 -10.99 -5.10 8.73
N ALA A 219 -12.10 -4.99 9.47
CA ALA A 219 -13.42 -5.32 8.93
C ALA A 219 -13.76 -4.41 7.74
N PRO A 220 -14.22 -4.96 6.61
CA PRO A 220 -14.43 -4.19 5.40
C PRO A 220 -15.64 -3.25 5.53
N VAL A 221 -15.58 -2.11 4.84
CA VAL A 221 -16.66 -1.11 4.83
C VAL A 221 -17.44 -1.17 3.51
N PRO A 222 -18.77 -0.95 3.53
CA PRO A 222 -19.56 -0.90 2.30
C PRO A 222 -19.26 0.38 1.51
N GLY A 223 -19.64 0.42 0.24
CA GLY A 223 -19.46 1.59 -0.62
C GLY A 223 -18.02 1.83 -1.09
N SER A 224 -17.14 0.82 -0.93
CA SER A 224 -15.80 0.78 -1.51
C SER A 224 -15.60 -0.52 -2.27
N ASP A 225 -14.99 -0.43 -3.44
CA ASP A 225 -14.67 -1.57 -4.26
C ASP A 225 -13.55 -2.43 -3.64
N VAL A 226 -13.49 -3.67 -4.08
CA VAL A 226 -12.43 -4.61 -3.74
C VAL A 226 -11.64 -4.96 -4.99
N LEU A 227 -10.32 -4.98 -4.86
CA LEU A 227 -9.39 -5.34 -5.92
C LEU A 227 -8.59 -6.57 -5.50
N VAL A 228 -8.53 -7.59 -6.35
CA VAL A 228 -7.70 -8.77 -6.16
C VAL A 228 -6.65 -8.85 -7.24
N LEU A 229 -5.38 -8.95 -6.84
CA LEU A 229 -4.23 -9.02 -7.74
C LEU A 229 -3.44 -10.29 -7.51
N ARG A 230 -3.01 -10.90 -8.61
CA ARG A 230 -2.17 -12.10 -8.61
C ARG A 230 -1.00 -11.91 -9.55
N PHE A 231 0.19 -12.19 -9.06
CA PHE A 231 1.44 -11.98 -9.79
C PHE A 231 2.59 -12.75 -9.18
N PHE A 232 3.66 -12.95 -9.95
CA PHE A 232 4.91 -13.45 -9.42
C PHE A 232 5.72 -12.28 -8.87
N ALA A 233 6.37 -12.45 -7.73
CA ALA A 233 7.20 -11.42 -7.13
C ALA A 233 8.25 -10.89 -8.14
N PRO A 234 8.63 -9.60 -8.07
CA PRO A 234 9.54 -8.99 -9.04
C PRO A 234 10.97 -9.54 -8.97
N THR A 235 11.32 -10.21 -7.88
CA THR A 235 12.63 -10.83 -7.68
C THR A 235 12.50 -12.32 -7.50
N GLY A 236 13.45 -13.07 -8.08
CA GLY A 236 13.49 -14.52 -8.00
C GLY A 236 14.90 -15.09 -7.85
N ALA A 237 14.95 -16.42 -7.80
CA ALA A 237 16.17 -17.22 -7.78
C ALA A 237 16.29 -17.99 -9.10
N GLN A 238 17.51 -18.08 -9.64
CA GLN A 238 17.78 -18.81 -10.86
C GLN A 238 17.67 -20.32 -10.62
N VAL A 239 16.96 -21.01 -11.50
CA VAL A 239 16.81 -22.46 -11.48
C VAL A 239 18.06 -23.09 -12.08
N THR A 240 18.71 -23.95 -11.31
CA THR A 240 19.95 -24.65 -11.70
C THR A 240 19.66 -26.07 -12.19
N ASN A 241 18.58 -26.69 -11.73
CA ASN A 241 18.14 -28.00 -12.18
C ASN A 241 16.61 -28.11 -12.06
N PHE A 242 15.98 -28.82 -13.00
CA PHE A 242 14.56 -29.11 -12.98
C PHE A 242 14.33 -30.55 -13.44
N ILE A 243 13.69 -31.35 -12.58
CA ILE A 243 13.33 -32.73 -12.88
C ILE A 243 11.80 -32.82 -12.82
N PRO A 244 11.10 -32.93 -13.96
CA PRO A 244 9.65 -33.10 -13.96
C PRO A 244 9.27 -34.45 -13.35
N GLY A 245 8.13 -34.49 -12.66
CA GLY A 245 7.65 -35.70 -12.00
C GLY A 245 6.55 -35.42 -10.98
N ASP A 246 6.27 -36.41 -10.14
CA ASP A 246 5.37 -36.29 -9.00
C ASP A 246 5.95 -37.12 -7.83
N PRO A 247 6.79 -36.50 -6.96
CA PRO A 247 7.12 -35.08 -6.94
C PRO A 247 8.08 -34.64 -8.06
N ALA A 248 7.86 -33.45 -8.60
CA ALA A 248 8.86 -32.73 -9.38
C ALA A 248 9.93 -32.12 -8.44
N THR A 249 11.17 -31.97 -8.91
CA THR A 249 12.27 -31.39 -8.14
C THR A 249 12.80 -30.14 -8.82
N ILE A 250 12.94 -29.06 -8.05
CA ILE A 250 13.46 -27.76 -8.50
C ILE A 250 14.68 -27.42 -7.63
N GLN A 251 15.84 -27.28 -8.26
CA GLN A 251 17.02 -26.75 -7.58
C GLN A 251 17.30 -25.33 -8.04
N PHE A 252 17.73 -24.47 -7.11
CA PHE A 252 17.98 -23.06 -7.38
C PHE A 252 19.23 -22.55 -6.66
N ALA A 253 19.74 -21.41 -7.14
CA ALA A 253 20.93 -20.79 -6.59
C ALA A 253 20.74 -20.40 -5.10
N SER A 254 21.47 -21.07 -4.20
CA SER A 254 21.39 -20.87 -2.73
C SER A 254 21.63 -19.42 -2.30
N ALA A 255 22.53 -18.71 -3.00
CA ALA A 255 22.82 -17.29 -2.77
C ALA A 255 21.61 -16.36 -2.98
N GLN A 256 20.52 -16.84 -3.60
CA GLN A 256 19.32 -16.07 -3.91
C GLN A 256 18.10 -16.49 -3.06
N SER A 257 18.27 -17.43 -2.12
CA SER A 257 17.19 -17.95 -1.25
C SER A 257 16.44 -16.86 -0.47
N GLY A 258 17.11 -15.78 -0.05
CA GLY A 258 16.48 -14.66 0.66
C GLY A 258 15.39 -13.94 -0.16
N ARG A 259 15.46 -13.99 -1.49
CA ARG A 259 14.44 -13.39 -2.38
C ARG A 259 13.12 -14.15 -2.37
N LEU A 260 13.17 -15.45 -2.02
CA LEU A 260 11.99 -16.33 -1.97
C LEU A 260 11.25 -16.21 -0.63
N THR A 261 11.86 -15.60 0.39
CA THR A 261 11.34 -15.47 1.75
C THR A 261 11.12 -14.04 2.22
N GLU A 262 11.33 -13.04 1.35
CA GLU A 262 11.24 -11.63 1.72
C GLU A 262 9.85 -11.28 2.30
N GLY A 263 9.81 -10.96 3.59
CA GLY A 263 8.57 -10.60 4.28
C GLY A 263 7.69 -11.77 4.75
N LEU A 264 8.10 -13.03 4.57
CA LEU A 264 7.34 -14.21 4.98
C LEU A 264 8.23 -15.26 5.66
N ALA A 265 7.79 -15.76 6.82
CA ALA A 265 8.57 -16.73 7.60
C ALA A 265 8.60 -18.15 7.00
N ASN A 266 7.49 -18.60 6.40
CA ASN A 266 7.35 -19.96 5.86
C ASN A 266 6.51 -19.97 4.56
N PRO A 267 6.99 -19.35 3.46
CA PRO A 267 6.25 -19.32 2.21
C PRO A 267 6.21 -20.71 1.56
N GLY A 268 5.03 -21.12 1.13
CA GLY A 268 4.77 -22.34 0.37
C GLY A 268 4.28 -22.09 -1.06
N LEU A 269 3.83 -20.88 -1.38
CA LEU A 269 3.32 -20.52 -2.71
C LEU A 269 4.44 -19.95 -3.59
N PHE A 270 4.76 -20.65 -4.67
CA PHE A 270 5.84 -20.30 -5.58
C PHE A 270 5.40 -20.39 -7.03
N ALA A 271 6.24 -19.85 -7.88
CA ALA A 271 6.08 -19.95 -9.31
C ALA A 271 7.42 -20.08 -10.01
N ILE A 272 7.45 -20.77 -11.14
CA ILE A 272 8.62 -20.92 -12.00
C ILE A 272 8.27 -20.44 -13.39
N ALA A 273 9.16 -19.71 -14.04
CA ALA A 273 8.96 -19.26 -15.41
C ALA A 273 10.25 -19.20 -16.20
N ASP A 274 10.16 -19.57 -17.48
CA ASP A 274 11.13 -19.23 -18.52
C ASP A 274 10.42 -18.40 -19.62
N CYS A 275 11.05 -18.20 -20.77
CA CYS A 275 10.46 -17.45 -21.88
C CYS A 275 9.38 -18.23 -22.65
N MET A 276 9.20 -19.53 -22.36
CA MET A 276 8.27 -20.41 -23.06
C MET A 276 7.00 -20.68 -22.25
N GLN A 277 7.15 -20.83 -20.94
CA GLN A 277 6.06 -21.22 -20.04
C GLN A 277 6.28 -20.70 -18.63
N ALA A 278 5.18 -20.67 -17.87
CA ALA A 278 5.16 -20.37 -16.46
C ALA A 278 4.35 -21.45 -15.72
N ALA A 279 4.64 -21.68 -14.45
CA ALA A 279 3.82 -22.48 -13.58
C ALA A 279 3.75 -21.87 -12.19
N VAL A 280 2.60 -22.02 -11.54
CA VAL A 280 2.38 -21.64 -10.15
C VAL A 280 1.97 -22.89 -9.37
N PHE A 281 2.51 -23.00 -8.16
CA PHE A 281 2.35 -24.20 -7.35
C PHE A 281 2.56 -23.94 -5.86
N GLN A 282 2.08 -24.85 -5.03
CA GLN A 282 2.56 -25.00 -3.67
C GLN A 282 3.77 -25.94 -3.65
N ALA A 283 4.86 -25.53 -3.01
CA ALA A 283 5.96 -26.47 -2.73
C ALA A 283 5.51 -27.49 -1.67
N THR A 284 5.74 -28.77 -1.92
CA THR A 284 5.53 -29.84 -0.94
C THR A 284 6.61 -29.81 0.14
N THR A 285 7.86 -29.59 -0.27
CA THR A 285 8.97 -29.33 0.65
C THR A 285 9.79 -28.15 0.16
N VAL A 286 10.36 -27.39 1.10
CA VAL A 286 11.26 -26.27 0.81
C VAL A 286 12.51 -26.44 1.66
N GLN A 287 13.64 -26.61 1.00
CA GLN A 287 14.96 -26.63 1.63
C GLN A 287 15.75 -25.43 1.13
N LEU A 288 15.78 -24.39 1.96
CA LEU A 288 16.65 -23.26 1.73
C LEU A 288 18.05 -23.67 2.18
N SER A 289 18.99 -23.79 1.25
CA SER A 289 20.42 -23.93 1.58
C SER A 289 21.01 -22.52 1.70
N PRO A 290 21.36 -22.04 2.91
CA PRO A 290 21.94 -20.70 3.08
C PRO A 290 23.45 -20.67 2.79
N THR A 291 24.10 -21.83 2.72
CA THR A 291 25.56 -21.97 2.56
C THR A 291 25.90 -22.65 1.23
N PRO A 292 26.40 -21.91 0.23
CA PRO A 292 26.99 -22.49 -0.98
C PRO A 292 28.08 -23.53 -0.62
N PRO A 293 28.29 -24.58 -1.44
CA PRO A 293 27.83 -24.75 -2.82
C PRO A 293 26.51 -25.53 -2.97
N ALA A 294 25.93 -26.06 -1.89
CA ALA A 294 24.70 -26.83 -1.99
C ALA A 294 23.56 -25.94 -2.52
N PRO A 295 22.84 -26.35 -3.59
CA PRO A 295 21.71 -25.59 -4.09
C PRO A 295 20.58 -25.59 -3.05
N GLY A 296 19.69 -24.60 -3.14
CA GLY A 296 18.38 -24.75 -2.51
C GLY A 296 17.54 -25.75 -3.32
N GLU A 297 16.62 -26.45 -2.67
CA GLU A 297 15.79 -27.47 -3.30
C GLU A 297 14.32 -27.31 -2.88
N MET A 298 13.41 -27.52 -3.82
CA MET A 298 11.98 -27.65 -3.58
C MET A 298 11.45 -28.88 -4.28
N THR A 299 10.49 -29.55 -3.64
CA THR A 299 9.70 -30.60 -4.29
C THR A 299 8.26 -30.14 -4.49
N VAL A 300 7.62 -30.63 -5.54
CA VAL A 300 6.22 -30.29 -5.89
C VAL A 300 5.49 -31.57 -6.23
N ALA A 301 4.60 -32.01 -5.35
CA ALA A 301 3.74 -33.18 -5.55
C ALA A 301 2.27 -32.78 -5.73
N SER A 302 1.46 -33.66 -6.32
CA SER A 302 -0.01 -33.58 -6.40
C SER A 302 -0.69 -33.80 -5.03
N SER A 303 -0.29 -32.98 -4.05
CA SER A 303 -0.74 -33.04 -2.66
C SER A 303 -0.84 -31.64 -2.06
N GLY A 304 -1.43 -31.53 -0.87
CA GLY A 304 -1.65 -30.24 -0.23
C GLY A 304 -2.69 -29.43 -1.02
N LEU A 305 -2.31 -28.24 -1.46
CA LEU A 305 -3.13 -27.37 -2.31
C LEU A 305 -3.05 -27.71 -3.80
N ASN A 306 -2.08 -28.55 -4.21
CA ASN A 306 -1.93 -28.94 -5.62
C ASN A 306 -2.96 -30.03 -5.98
N GLN A 307 -3.77 -29.76 -6.99
CA GLN A 307 -4.81 -30.63 -7.58
C GLN A 307 -4.33 -31.39 -8.82
N SER A 308 -3.18 -31.03 -9.38
CA SER A 308 -2.59 -31.70 -10.55
C SER A 308 -1.08 -31.95 -10.37
N SER A 309 -0.57 -32.93 -11.12
CA SER A 309 0.86 -33.26 -11.14
C SER A 309 1.68 -32.16 -11.81
N PHE A 310 2.91 -31.91 -11.35
CA PHE A 310 3.74 -30.87 -11.94
C PHE A 310 4.66 -31.41 -13.05
N VAL A 311 4.04 -31.74 -14.18
CA VAL A 311 4.73 -32.27 -15.37
C VAL A 311 4.60 -31.31 -16.54
N THR A 312 5.73 -30.95 -17.15
CA THR A 312 5.80 -30.03 -18.29
C THR A 312 6.57 -30.66 -19.45
N THR A 313 6.07 -30.51 -20.68
CA THR A 313 6.75 -30.97 -21.90
C THR A 313 6.77 -29.84 -22.92
N PRO A 314 7.94 -29.27 -23.29
CA PRO A 314 9.26 -29.56 -22.73
C PRO A 314 9.38 -29.13 -21.25
N PRO A 315 10.33 -29.70 -20.50
CA PRO A 315 10.65 -29.22 -19.16
C PRO A 315 11.14 -27.77 -19.17
N PHE A 316 11.07 -27.09 -18.03
CA PHE A 316 11.65 -25.75 -17.85
C PHE A 316 13.14 -25.75 -18.20
N THR A 317 13.57 -24.73 -18.95
CA THR A 317 14.97 -24.65 -19.40
C THR A 317 15.88 -24.21 -18.25
N THR A 318 16.78 -25.10 -17.81
CA THR A 318 17.72 -24.80 -16.72
C THR A 318 18.67 -23.65 -17.10
N GLY A 319 19.02 -22.81 -16.12
CA GLY A 319 19.82 -21.60 -16.34
C GLY A 319 19.07 -20.43 -16.98
N GLN A 320 17.91 -20.65 -17.61
CA GLN A 320 17.01 -19.60 -18.10
C GLN A 320 15.80 -19.41 -17.18
N ALA A 321 15.29 -20.51 -16.63
CA ALA A 321 14.15 -20.48 -15.72
C ALA A 321 14.50 -19.78 -14.40
N MET A 322 13.52 -19.02 -13.91
CA MET A 322 13.57 -18.31 -12.65
C MET A 322 12.43 -18.78 -11.76
N LEU A 323 12.74 -18.98 -10.48
CA LEU A 323 11.82 -19.29 -9.41
C LEU A 323 11.45 -18.01 -8.67
N TYR A 324 10.17 -17.79 -8.43
CA TYR A 324 9.57 -16.62 -7.82
C TYR A 324 8.66 -17.04 -6.67
N ARG A 325 8.41 -16.12 -5.74
CA ARG A 325 7.24 -16.23 -4.87
C ARG A 325 5.97 -15.91 -5.67
N ALA A 326 4.90 -16.65 -5.45
CA ALA A 326 3.59 -16.36 -6.02
C ALA A 326 2.78 -15.50 -5.03
N GLU A 327 2.29 -14.36 -5.50
CA GLU A 327 1.59 -13.37 -4.69
C GLU A 327 0.13 -13.30 -5.09
N SER A 328 -0.74 -13.35 -4.08
CA SER A 328 -2.18 -13.10 -4.23
C SER A 328 -2.63 -12.17 -3.11
N VAL A 329 -3.04 -10.97 -3.50
CA VAL A 329 -3.34 -9.88 -2.57
C VAL A 329 -4.70 -9.27 -2.87
N VAL A 330 -5.39 -8.84 -1.82
CA VAL A 330 -6.69 -8.19 -1.88
C VAL A 330 -6.58 -6.81 -1.26
N TYR A 331 -6.90 -5.77 -2.02
CA TYR A 331 -7.02 -4.40 -1.55
C TYR A 331 -8.47 -4.06 -1.33
N TYR A 332 -8.74 -3.42 -0.18
CA TYR A 332 -10.07 -3.01 0.21
C TYR A 332 -9.98 -1.89 1.25
N VAL A 333 -11.09 -1.18 1.47
CA VAL A 333 -11.19 -0.24 2.59
C VAL A 333 -11.81 -0.97 3.77
N GLY A 334 -11.17 -0.87 4.92
CA GLY A 334 -11.62 -1.44 6.18
C GLY A 334 -11.54 -0.41 7.31
N ARG A 335 -11.94 -0.81 8.52
CA ARG A 335 -11.80 0.03 9.71
C ARG A 335 -10.70 -0.44 10.63
N ASN A 336 -9.87 0.48 11.09
CA ASN A 336 -8.86 0.18 12.08
C ASN A 336 -9.44 0.12 13.49
N ALA A 337 -8.59 -0.23 14.46
CA ALA A 337 -8.98 -0.36 15.86
C ALA A 337 -9.44 0.95 16.52
N SER A 338 -9.25 2.10 15.85
CA SER A 338 -9.71 3.43 16.27
C SER A 338 -10.94 3.92 15.49
N ASP A 339 -11.65 3.01 14.79
CA ASP A 339 -12.78 3.30 13.92
C ASP A 339 -12.47 4.24 12.74
N ASN A 340 -11.19 4.48 12.45
CA ASN A 340 -10.80 5.21 11.25
C ASN A 340 -10.80 4.26 10.04
N PRO A 341 -11.34 4.71 8.90
CA PRO A 341 -11.27 3.95 7.67
C PRO A 341 -9.84 4.02 7.14
N ALA A 342 -9.36 2.91 6.60
CA ALA A 342 -8.01 2.77 6.09
C ALA A 342 -8.00 1.84 4.87
N LEU A 343 -7.01 2.03 4.00
CA LEU A 343 -6.69 1.09 2.95
C LEU A 343 -5.99 -0.11 3.58
N TYR A 344 -6.57 -1.29 3.41
CA TYR A 344 -6.01 -2.55 3.84
C TYR A 344 -5.49 -3.35 2.65
N ARG A 345 -4.53 -4.21 2.92
CA ARG A 345 -4.12 -5.30 2.04
C ARG A 345 -4.14 -6.61 2.78
N MET A 346 -4.91 -7.56 2.28
CA MET A 346 -4.92 -8.94 2.73
C MET A 346 -4.06 -9.78 1.77
N ARG A 347 -3.28 -10.73 2.30
CA ARG A 347 -2.43 -11.62 1.49
C ARG A 347 -2.78 -13.07 1.74
N TYR A 348 -2.98 -13.83 0.66
CA TYR A 348 -3.12 -15.28 0.74
C TYR A 348 -1.74 -15.92 0.84
N THR A 349 -1.57 -16.78 1.84
CA THR A 349 -0.33 -17.52 2.07
C THR A 349 -0.64 -18.97 2.42
N ALA A 350 0.34 -19.84 2.21
CA ALA A 350 0.30 -21.23 2.67
C ALA A 350 1.72 -21.63 3.06
N GLY A 351 1.84 -22.57 4.01
CA GLY A 351 3.11 -23.26 4.25
C GLY A 351 3.38 -24.32 3.17
N PRO A 352 4.59 -24.91 3.13
CA PRO A 352 4.85 -26.05 2.26
C PRO A 352 4.00 -27.28 2.63
N GLY A 353 3.43 -27.96 1.64
CA GLY A 353 2.73 -29.24 1.78
C GLY A 353 1.42 -29.25 2.58
N VAL A 354 0.92 -28.10 3.04
CA VAL A 354 -0.35 -28.01 3.78
C VAL A 354 -1.56 -28.07 2.84
N ALA A 355 -2.68 -28.63 3.29
CA ALA A 355 -3.89 -28.81 2.48
C ALA A 355 -4.86 -27.61 2.49
N ALA A 356 -4.50 -26.50 3.14
CA ALA A 356 -5.34 -25.32 3.25
C ALA A 356 -4.48 -24.04 3.25
N LEU A 357 -5.07 -22.93 2.80
CA LEU A 357 -4.49 -21.61 2.97
C LEU A 357 -4.40 -21.26 4.46
N ALA A 358 -3.38 -20.49 4.84
CA ALA A 358 -3.37 -19.84 6.14
C ALA A 358 -4.48 -18.79 6.17
N ALA A 359 -5.10 -18.60 7.35
CA ALA A 359 -6.07 -17.54 7.55
C ALA A 359 -5.48 -16.20 7.08
N PRO A 360 -6.09 -15.53 6.10
CA PRO A 360 -5.54 -14.30 5.55
C PRO A 360 -5.41 -13.22 6.63
N VAL A 361 -4.26 -12.55 6.65
CA VAL A 361 -4.02 -11.44 7.58
C VAL A 361 -4.17 -10.13 6.82
N SER A 362 -5.01 -9.25 7.34
CA SER A 362 -5.21 -7.90 6.81
C SER A 362 -4.22 -6.92 7.42
N GLU A 363 -3.37 -6.36 6.56
CA GLU A 363 -2.38 -5.34 6.91
C GLU A 363 -2.98 -3.95 6.64
N GLU A 364 -2.98 -3.08 7.64
CA GLU A 364 -3.30 -1.67 7.43
C GLU A 364 -2.15 -0.99 6.69
N LEU A 365 -2.44 -0.38 5.54
CA LEU A 365 -1.45 0.30 4.73
C LEU A 365 -1.49 1.81 4.96
N VAL A 366 -2.69 2.39 4.85
CA VAL A 366 -2.87 3.84 4.86
C VAL A 366 -4.14 4.21 5.60
N GLU A 367 -3.99 4.89 6.73
CA GLU A 367 -5.12 5.43 7.47
C GLU A 367 -5.78 6.61 6.73
N GLY A 368 -7.08 6.81 6.92
CA GLY A 368 -7.82 7.94 6.39
C GLY A 368 -8.29 7.77 4.95
N ILE A 369 -8.18 6.58 4.34
CA ILE A 369 -8.82 6.28 3.06
C ILE A 369 -10.26 5.85 3.35
N GLU A 370 -11.24 6.69 2.98
CA GLU A 370 -12.68 6.48 3.22
C GLU A 370 -13.37 5.67 2.13
N SER A 371 -12.94 5.82 0.88
CA SER A 371 -13.51 5.09 -0.24
C SER A 371 -12.46 4.75 -1.30
N LEU A 372 -12.57 3.55 -1.85
CA LEU A 372 -11.85 3.07 -3.03
C LEU A 372 -12.88 2.80 -4.13
N GLN A 373 -12.70 3.43 -5.29
CA GLN A 373 -13.52 3.25 -6.50
C GLN A 373 -12.61 2.81 -7.65
N LEU A 374 -13.09 1.90 -8.48
CA LEU A 374 -12.30 1.27 -9.53
C LEU A 374 -13.09 1.23 -10.84
N GLN A 375 -12.41 1.58 -11.92
CA GLN A 375 -12.87 1.28 -13.28
C GLN A 375 -11.81 0.52 -14.03
N TYR A 376 -12.25 -0.41 -14.86
CA TYR A 376 -11.41 -1.33 -15.61
C TYR A 376 -11.46 -0.97 -17.08
N GLY A 377 -10.32 -0.58 -17.62
CA GLY A 377 -10.14 -0.37 -19.04
C GLY A 377 -10.01 -1.70 -19.76
N GLN A 378 -10.98 -2.01 -20.61
CA GLN A 378 -11.05 -3.26 -21.36
C GLN A 378 -10.56 -3.06 -22.81
N ASP A 379 -9.85 -4.05 -23.34
CA ASP A 379 -9.41 -4.09 -24.74
C ASP A 379 -10.61 -3.93 -25.69
N SER A 380 -10.41 -3.22 -26.80
CA SER A 380 -11.41 -3.03 -27.83
C SER A 380 -11.91 -4.35 -28.43
N ASN A 381 -11.12 -5.41 -28.35
CA ASN A 381 -11.49 -6.76 -28.70
C ASN A 381 -11.76 -7.61 -27.45
N THR A 382 -13.02 -8.00 -27.27
CA THR A 382 -13.48 -8.73 -26.08
C THR A 382 -13.77 -10.21 -26.33
N GLY A 383 -13.61 -10.70 -27.57
CA GLY A 383 -13.93 -12.09 -27.94
C GLY A 383 -12.90 -13.10 -27.43
N ALA A 384 -13.34 -14.20 -26.81
CA ALA A 384 -12.46 -15.23 -26.22
C ALA A 384 -11.44 -15.84 -27.21
N ALA A 385 -11.83 -16.02 -28.47
CA ALA A 385 -10.98 -16.65 -29.50
C ALA A 385 -9.97 -15.71 -30.18
N GLN A 386 -9.97 -14.41 -29.83
CA GLN A 386 -9.20 -13.40 -30.56
C GLN A 386 -8.05 -12.82 -29.75
N THR A 387 -6.94 -12.50 -30.40
CA THR A 387 -5.80 -11.82 -29.77
C THR A 387 -6.22 -10.43 -29.28
N PRO A 388 -5.83 -10.01 -28.06
CA PRO A 388 -6.04 -8.63 -27.62
C PRO A 388 -5.32 -7.65 -28.55
N THR A 389 -5.91 -6.48 -28.75
CA THR A 389 -5.35 -5.45 -29.62
C THR A 389 -4.28 -4.60 -28.92
N GLY A 390 -4.26 -4.61 -27.58
CA GLY A 390 -3.50 -3.67 -26.75
C GLY A 390 -4.17 -2.29 -26.65
N ASN A 391 -5.26 -2.05 -27.38
CA ASN A 391 -5.99 -0.79 -27.38
C ASN A 391 -7.20 -0.87 -26.45
N ILE A 392 -7.27 0.04 -25.47
CA ILE A 392 -8.38 0.12 -24.53
C ILE A 392 -9.60 0.76 -25.22
N GLY A 393 -10.67 -0.01 -25.38
CA GLY A 393 -11.89 0.44 -26.06
C GLY A 393 -12.95 1.03 -25.12
N SER A 394 -12.97 0.63 -23.85
CA SER A 394 -13.96 1.07 -22.87
C SER A 394 -13.38 1.09 -21.45
N SER A 395 -14.00 1.86 -20.56
CA SER A 395 -13.70 1.91 -19.11
C SER A 395 -14.99 1.61 -18.36
N LEU A 396 -15.04 0.51 -17.62
CA LEU A 396 -16.27 -0.08 -17.07
C LEU A 396 -16.09 -0.45 -15.58
N THR A 397 -17.17 -0.52 -14.82
CA THR A 397 -17.15 -1.14 -13.48
C THR A 397 -16.98 -2.66 -13.60
N ALA A 398 -16.59 -3.32 -12.51
CA ALA A 398 -16.29 -4.76 -12.52
C ALA A 398 -17.46 -5.61 -13.04
N ASN A 399 -18.69 -5.28 -12.64
CA ASN A 399 -19.92 -5.98 -13.02
C ASN A 399 -20.41 -5.67 -14.45
N ALA A 400 -19.80 -4.69 -15.14
CA ALA A 400 -20.17 -4.27 -16.48
C ALA A 400 -19.21 -4.79 -17.57
N LEU A 401 -18.14 -5.50 -17.19
CA LEU A 401 -17.19 -6.08 -18.12
C LEU A 401 -17.87 -7.09 -19.07
N VAL A 402 -17.42 -7.12 -20.33
CA VAL A 402 -17.98 -8.02 -21.36
C VAL A 402 -16.93 -9.01 -21.88
N PRO A 403 -17.32 -10.23 -22.29
CA PRO A 403 -18.67 -10.78 -22.30
C PRO A 403 -19.17 -11.14 -20.89
N ALA A 404 -20.37 -10.69 -20.51
CA ALA A 404 -20.91 -10.93 -19.17
C ALA A 404 -21.16 -12.43 -18.87
N ALA A 405 -21.41 -13.24 -19.90
CA ALA A 405 -21.59 -14.68 -19.78
C ALA A 405 -20.27 -15.46 -19.57
N ASP A 406 -19.11 -14.80 -19.76
CA ASP A 406 -17.79 -15.38 -19.56
C ASP A 406 -16.90 -14.35 -18.82
N PRO A 407 -17.08 -14.21 -17.49
CA PRO A 407 -16.36 -13.22 -16.69
C PRO A 407 -14.84 -13.39 -16.76
N GLU A 408 -14.35 -14.61 -16.94
CA GLU A 408 -12.92 -14.89 -16.97
C GLU A 408 -12.27 -14.36 -18.23
N THR A 409 -12.88 -14.60 -19.39
CA THR A 409 -12.49 -13.92 -20.61
C THR A 409 -12.60 -12.40 -20.43
N ALA A 410 -13.67 -11.90 -19.83
CA ALA A 410 -13.84 -10.45 -19.62
C ALA A 410 -12.67 -9.83 -18.82
N TRP A 411 -12.26 -10.47 -17.70
CA TRP A 411 -11.10 -10.07 -16.90
C TRP A 411 -9.77 -10.25 -17.64
N ARG A 412 -9.66 -11.26 -18.51
CA ARG A 412 -8.51 -11.47 -19.39
C ARG A 412 -8.29 -10.32 -20.38
N ARG A 413 -9.33 -9.52 -20.66
CA ARG A 413 -9.28 -8.35 -21.55
C ARG A 413 -9.00 -7.02 -20.85
N VAL A 414 -8.86 -7.01 -19.53
CA VAL A 414 -8.52 -5.77 -18.80
C VAL A 414 -7.04 -5.43 -19.00
N GLY A 415 -6.75 -4.23 -19.50
CA GLY A 415 -5.38 -3.73 -19.72
C GLY A 415 -5.05 -2.45 -18.94
N LEU A 416 -6.04 -1.82 -18.32
CA LEU A 416 -5.91 -0.57 -17.58
C LEU A 416 -6.82 -0.61 -16.35
N VAL A 417 -6.40 0.02 -15.25
CA VAL A 417 -7.24 0.25 -14.07
C VAL A 417 -7.19 1.74 -13.74
N ARG A 418 -8.36 2.36 -13.63
CA ARG A 418 -8.50 3.70 -13.06
C ARG A 418 -8.86 3.54 -11.58
N VAL A 419 -8.10 4.20 -10.73
CA VAL A 419 -8.26 4.19 -9.28
C VAL A 419 -8.78 5.55 -8.85
N GLY A 420 -9.84 5.58 -8.05
CA GLY A 420 -10.36 6.76 -7.39
C GLY A 420 -10.40 6.56 -5.89
N LEU A 421 -9.78 7.45 -5.13
CA LEU A 421 -9.73 7.42 -3.68
C LEU A 421 -10.39 8.66 -3.09
N LEU A 422 -11.23 8.47 -2.08
CA LEU A 422 -11.60 9.53 -1.16
C LEU A 422 -10.74 9.39 0.10
N ALA A 423 -9.93 10.40 0.39
CA ALA A 423 -9.13 10.45 1.61
C ALA A 423 -9.61 11.56 2.54
N ARG A 424 -9.47 11.34 3.85
CA ARG A 424 -9.80 12.27 4.93
C ARG A 424 -8.62 12.51 5.88
N SER A 425 -8.68 13.62 6.60
CA SER A 425 -7.82 13.83 7.77
C SER A 425 -8.24 12.88 8.89
N THR A 426 -7.27 12.30 9.60
CA THR A 426 -7.54 11.37 10.71
C THR A 426 -8.17 12.09 11.90
N GLU A 427 -7.72 13.33 12.15
CA GLU A 427 -8.27 14.26 13.13
C GLU A 427 -9.19 15.32 12.49
N PRO A 428 -10.13 15.91 13.26
CA PRO A 428 -10.86 17.11 12.88
C PRO A 428 -9.94 18.24 12.39
N ALA A 429 -10.23 18.81 11.22
CA ALA A 429 -9.48 19.90 10.61
C ALA A 429 -10.09 21.28 10.89
N ALA A 430 -11.18 21.35 11.68
CA ALA A 430 -11.89 22.57 12.08
C ALA A 430 -12.37 23.46 10.92
N ALA A 431 -12.45 22.92 9.71
CA ALA A 431 -13.00 23.60 8.55
C ALA A 431 -14.40 23.07 8.25
N GLU A 432 -15.39 23.96 8.22
CA GLU A 432 -16.59 23.71 7.44
C GLU A 432 -16.15 23.50 5.98
N GLN A 433 -16.55 22.38 5.38
CA GLN A 433 -16.16 22.07 4.02
C GLN A 433 -16.76 23.14 3.10
N ARG A 434 -15.93 23.81 2.27
CA ARG A 434 -16.38 24.90 1.39
C ARG A 434 -17.53 24.39 0.50
N SER A 435 -18.73 24.91 0.74
CA SER A 435 -19.90 24.71 -0.11
C SER A 435 -19.71 25.45 -1.43
N ASP A 436 -20.07 24.83 -2.53
CA ASP A 436 -20.26 25.52 -3.80
C ASP A 436 -21.49 26.45 -3.74
N ALA A 437 -21.75 27.21 -4.81
CA ALA A 437 -22.89 28.12 -4.89
C ALA A 437 -24.26 27.43 -4.76
N ALA A 438 -24.30 26.08 -4.76
CA ALA A 438 -25.47 25.24 -4.53
C ALA A 438 -25.47 24.56 -3.14
N GLY A 439 -24.49 24.84 -2.27
CA GLY A 439 -24.47 24.36 -0.89
C GLY A 439 -23.68 23.07 -0.62
N GLY A 440 -22.94 22.50 -1.58
CA GLY A 440 -22.19 21.25 -1.38
C GLY A 440 -20.72 21.30 -1.84
N THR A 441 -19.81 20.59 -1.19
CA THR A 441 -18.51 20.28 -1.82
C THR A 441 -18.72 19.07 -2.72
N ARG A 442 -18.57 19.21 -4.04
CA ARG A 442 -18.66 18.05 -4.94
C ARG A 442 -17.39 17.20 -4.87
N LEU A 443 -17.29 16.38 -3.83
CA LEU A 443 -16.34 15.28 -3.77
C LEU A 443 -16.80 14.22 -4.77
N SER A 444 -16.05 13.98 -5.82
CA SER A 444 -16.39 12.91 -6.77
C SER A 444 -15.15 12.19 -7.28
N ALA A 445 -15.20 10.86 -7.29
CA ALA A 445 -14.15 10.01 -7.84
C ALA A 445 -14.75 9.06 -8.90
N LEU A 446 -14.14 8.99 -10.09
CA LEU A 446 -14.57 8.14 -11.22
C LEU A 446 -16.06 8.28 -11.59
N GLY A 447 -16.62 9.47 -11.38
CA GLY A 447 -18.04 9.77 -11.64
C GLY A 447 -18.99 9.47 -10.48
N VAL A 448 -18.52 8.87 -9.39
CA VAL A 448 -19.27 8.66 -8.14
C VAL A 448 -19.22 9.94 -7.33
N THR A 449 -20.36 10.44 -6.85
CA THR A 449 -20.40 11.63 -5.97
C THR A 449 -20.50 11.19 -4.51
N PHE A 450 -19.76 11.83 -3.61
CA PHE A 450 -19.78 11.51 -2.18
C PHE A 450 -20.47 12.61 -1.38
N THR A 451 -21.36 12.21 -0.49
CA THR A 451 -22.00 13.10 0.49
C THR A 451 -21.32 12.88 1.84
N PRO A 452 -20.41 13.79 2.28
CA PRO A 452 -19.70 13.64 3.55
C PRO A 452 -20.63 13.92 4.76
N PRO A 453 -20.32 13.35 5.93
CA PRO A 453 -21.00 13.69 7.18
C PRO A 453 -20.53 15.05 7.70
N ASP A 454 -21.30 15.64 8.61
CA ASP A 454 -20.87 16.82 9.36
C ASP A 454 -19.91 16.41 10.50
N ASP A 455 -18.63 16.25 10.17
CA ASP A 455 -17.60 15.79 11.12
C ASP A 455 -16.32 16.65 11.15
N THR A 456 -16.32 17.81 10.50
CA THR A 456 -15.19 18.78 10.43
C THR A 456 -13.86 18.21 9.92
N ARG A 457 -13.85 17.00 9.34
CA ARG A 457 -12.66 16.40 8.75
C ARG A 457 -12.43 16.94 7.35
N TYR A 458 -11.17 17.19 7.01
CA TYR A 458 -10.81 17.63 5.66
C TYR A 458 -10.77 16.44 4.71
N ARG A 459 -11.46 16.54 3.57
CA ARG A 459 -11.53 15.49 2.55
C ARG A 459 -10.96 15.96 1.21
N ALA A 460 -10.30 15.05 0.51
CA ALA A 460 -9.82 15.26 -0.85
C ALA A 460 -9.92 13.97 -1.67
N VAL A 461 -10.11 14.14 -2.98
CA VAL A 461 -10.16 13.03 -3.94
C VAL A 461 -8.83 12.92 -4.68
N TYR A 462 -8.40 11.68 -4.92
CA TYR A 462 -7.24 11.35 -5.74
C TYR A 462 -7.66 10.36 -6.81
N GLU A 463 -7.27 10.61 -8.05
CA GLU A 463 -7.48 9.68 -9.15
C GLU A 463 -6.17 9.40 -9.87
N ASP A 464 -5.98 8.16 -10.31
CA ASP A 464 -4.88 7.77 -11.17
C ASP A 464 -5.31 6.69 -12.17
N SER A 465 -4.60 6.59 -13.29
CA SER A 465 -4.86 5.59 -14.34
C SER A 465 -3.60 4.76 -14.56
N VAL A 466 -3.68 3.48 -14.21
CA VAL A 466 -2.54 2.56 -14.19
C VAL A 466 -2.70 1.52 -15.30
N ALA A 467 -1.82 1.58 -16.29
CA ALA A 467 -1.75 0.54 -17.31
C ALA A 467 -1.10 -0.73 -16.73
N LEU A 468 -1.70 -1.89 -17.01
CA LEU A 468 -1.21 -3.19 -16.56
C LEU A 468 -0.07 -3.64 -17.48
N ARG A 469 1.17 -3.28 -17.11
CA ARG A 469 2.35 -3.45 -17.98
C ARG A 469 2.53 -4.87 -18.51
N ASN A 470 2.28 -5.89 -17.69
CA ASN A 470 2.45 -7.29 -18.08
C ASN A 470 1.33 -7.81 -18.99
N ARG A 471 0.37 -6.94 -19.32
CA ARG A 471 -0.85 -7.28 -20.06
C ARG A 471 -1.06 -6.45 -21.32
N LEU A 472 -0.35 -5.33 -21.51
CA LEU A 472 -0.39 -4.62 -22.78
C LEU A 472 0.27 -5.49 -23.88
N PHE A 473 -0.54 -5.98 -24.82
CA PHE A 473 -0.07 -6.77 -25.95
C PHE A 473 0.63 -5.88 -26.98
N GLY A 474 1.79 -6.30 -27.50
CA GLY A 474 2.51 -5.60 -28.57
C GLY A 474 3.65 -4.65 -28.16
N ASN A 475 4.08 -4.67 -26.90
CA ASN A 475 5.31 -3.98 -26.44
C ASN A 475 6.53 -4.90 -26.40
#